data_AF-A0A850ZAM8-F1
#
_entry.id   AF-A0A850ZAM8-F1
#
_cell.length_a   1.000
_cell.length_b   1.000
_cell.length_c   1.000
_cell.angle_alpha   90.00
_cell.angle_beta   90.00
_cell.angle_gamma   90.00
#
_symmetry.space_group_name_H-M   'P 1'
#
loop_
_entity.id
_entity.type
_entity.pdbx_description
1 polymer ?
#
loop_
_entity_poly.entity_id
_entity_poly.type
_entity_poly.pdbx_seq_one_letter_code
_entity_poly.pdbx_strand_id
1 'polypeptide(L)' 'VGVFEFPNFRKGTEIVANAIADSEAFSIAGGGDTLAAIDLFGIADKISYISTGGGAFLEFVEGKVLPAVAMLE' A
#
# COMPACT_ATOMS: atom_id res chain seq x y z
N VAL A 1 11.17 -1.01 0.52
CA VAL A 1 12.35 -0.54 -0.25
C VAL A 1 13.41 -1.63 -0.28
N GLY A 2 13.36 -2.47 -1.32
CA GLY A 2 14.21 -3.65 -1.50
C GLY A 2 13.39 -4.91 -1.83
N VAL A 3 14.08 -6.01 -2.16
CA VAL A 3 13.49 -7.34 -2.37
C VAL A 3 13.21 -7.97 -0.99
N PHE A 4 12.18 -7.46 -0.32
CA PHE A 4 11.89 -7.67 1.10
C PHE A 4 11.51 -9.11 1.45
N GLU A 5 11.19 -9.91 0.46
CA GLU A 5 10.97 -11.35 0.55
C GLU A 5 12.22 -12.05 1.10
N PHE A 6 13.42 -11.55 0.77
CA PHE A 6 14.68 -12.06 1.30
C PHE A 6 15.09 -11.34 2.59
N PRO A 7 15.34 -12.08 3.70
CA PRO A 7 15.70 -11.47 4.99
C PRO A 7 16.87 -10.48 4.92
N ASN A 8 17.88 -10.77 4.10
CA ASN A 8 19.08 -9.94 3.93
C ASN A 8 18.78 -8.54 3.32
N PHE A 9 17.65 -8.39 2.64
CA PHE A 9 17.25 -7.15 1.96
C PHE A 9 15.93 -6.57 2.53
N ARG A 10 15.42 -7.16 3.61
CA ARG A 10 14.10 -6.83 4.20
C ARG A 10 14.11 -5.57 5.08
N LYS A 11 15.25 -5.29 5.72
CA LYS A 11 15.29 -4.33 6.83
C LYS A 11 14.81 -2.93 6.45
N GLY A 12 15.12 -2.46 5.25
CA GLY A 12 14.65 -1.16 4.76
C GLY A 12 13.13 -1.09 4.66
N THR A 13 12.48 -2.11 4.09
CA THR A 13 11.02 -2.16 3.98
C THR A 13 10.36 -2.24 5.36
N GLU A 14 10.90 -3.05 6.27
CA GLU A 14 10.39 -3.17 7.65
C GLU A 14 10.40 -1.82 8.38
N ILE A 15 11.49 -1.06 8.28
CA ILE A 15 11.61 0.24 8.95
C ILE A 15 10.58 1.23 8.41
N VAL A 16 10.43 1.31 7.07
CA VAL A 16 9.46 2.21 6.46
C VAL A 16 8.03 1.81 6.81
N ALA A 17 7.72 0.51 6.77
CA ALA A 17 6.41 -0.03 7.09
C ALA A 17 6.00 0.32 8.53
N ASN A 18 6.89 0.09 9.50
CA ASN A 18 6.63 0.45 10.89
C ASN A 18 6.55 1.96 11.11
N ALA A 19 7.38 2.76 10.44
CA ALA A 19 7.30 4.22 10.53
C ALA A 19 5.96 4.79 10.04
N ILE A 20 5.38 4.19 8.99
CA ILE A 20 4.02 4.54 8.54
C ILE A 20 2.98 4.09 9.56
N ALA A 21 3.12 2.87 10.08
CA ALA A 21 2.17 2.27 11.02
C ALA A 21 2.13 2.99 12.39
N ASP A 22 3.22 3.61 12.81
CA ASP A 22 3.32 4.36 14.07
C ASP A 22 3.04 5.87 13.89
N SER A 23 2.76 6.32 12.66
CA SER A 23 2.39 7.70 12.36
C SER A 23 0.93 7.99 12.69
N GLU A 24 0.63 9.20 13.17
CA GLU A 24 -0.74 9.69 13.38
C GLU A 24 -1.42 10.16 12.08
N ALA A 25 -0.69 10.17 10.96
CA ALA A 25 -1.23 10.57 9.67
C ALA A 25 -2.26 9.56 9.12
N PHE A 26 -3.18 10.06 8.30
CA PHE A 26 -4.03 9.18 7.50
C PHE A 26 -3.17 8.43 6.46
N SER A 27 -3.06 7.12 6.60
CA SER A 27 -2.23 6.28 5.76
C SER A 27 -3.08 5.49 4.76
N ILE A 28 -2.69 5.57 3.48
CA ILE A 28 -3.29 4.79 2.42
C ILE A 28 -2.23 3.91 1.75
N ALA A 29 -2.52 2.62 1.63
CA ALA A 29 -1.66 1.66 0.94
C ALA A 29 -2.39 1.04 -0.25
N GLY A 30 -1.66 0.78 -1.33
CA GLY A 30 -2.18 0.08 -2.50
C GLY A 30 -1.05 -0.45 -3.37
N GLY A 31 -1.32 -1.54 -4.09
CA GLY A 31 -0.32 -2.28 -4.86
C GLY A 31 0.08 -3.60 -4.19
N GLY A 32 0.22 -4.67 -4.99
CA GLY A 32 0.40 -6.04 -4.49
C GLY A 32 1.60 -6.21 -3.55
N ASP A 33 2.74 -5.66 -3.92
CA ASP A 33 3.97 -5.75 -3.10
C ASP A 33 3.84 -5.01 -1.77
N THR A 34 3.12 -3.88 -1.76
CA THR A 34 2.85 -3.10 -0.56
C THR A 34 1.94 -3.86 0.41
N LEU A 35 0.91 -4.53 -0.11
CA LEU A 35 0.02 -5.38 0.68
C LEU A 35 0.78 -6.60 1.24
N ALA A 36 1.60 -7.26 0.42
CA ALA A 36 2.43 -8.37 0.87
C ALA A 36 3.41 -7.96 1.99
N ALA A 37 3.97 -6.74 1.93
CA ALA A 37 4.79 -6.21 3.00
C ALA A 37 3.99 -5.93 4.28
N ILE A 38 2.78 -5.33 4.16
CA ILE A 38 1.89 -5.07 5.30
C ILE A 38 1.53 -6.38 6.02
N ASP A 39 1.17 -7.42 5.27
CA ASP A 39 0.84 -8.73 5.81
C ASP A 39 2.05 -9.39 6.47
N LEU A 40 3.22 -9.34 5.82
CA LEU A 40 4.47 -9.90 6.34
C LEU A 40 4.86 -9.29 7.69
N PHE A 41 4.63 -7.99 7.88
CA PHE A 41 4.99 -7.27 9.11
C PHE A 41 3.83 -7.20 10.12
N GLY A 42 2.65 -7.71 9.78
CA GLY A 42 1.50 -7.74 10.69
C GLY A 42 1.00 -6.35 11.09
N ILE A 43 1.05 -5.38 10.17
CA ILE A 43 0.69 -3.97 10.44
C ILE A 43 -0.65 -3.55 9.83
N ALA A 44 -1.45 -4.49 9.32
CA ALA A 44 -2.71 -4.18 8.61
C ALA A 44 -3.66 -3.29 9.43
N ASP A 45 -3.84 -3.60 10.72
CA ASP A 45 -4.74 -2.86 11.62
C ASP A 45 -4.24 -1.42 11.94
N LYS A 46 -3.00 -1.09 11.59
CA LYS A 46 -2.40 0.23 11.79
C LYS A 46 -2.45 1.10 10.53
N ILE A 47 -2.95 0.58 9.41
CA ILE A 47 -3.09 1.35 8.16
C ILE A 47 -4.52 1.86 8.03
N SER A 48 -4.71 3.15 7.75
CA SER A 48 -6.05 3.75 7.72
C SER A 48 -6.92 3.23 6.57
N TYR A 49 -6.32 2.94 5.41
CA TYR A 49 -7.01 2.34 4.27
C TYR A 49 -6.08 1.46 3.43
N ILE A 50 -6.53 0.24 3.12
CA ILE A 50 -5.82 -0.70 2.26
C ILE A 50 -6.63 -0.90 0.98
N SER A 51 -6.10 -0.39 -0.13
CA SER A 51 -6.69 -0.54 -1.46
C SER A 51 -6.32 -1.87 -2.09
N THR A 52 -7.34 -2.67 -2.41
CA THR A 52 -7.21 -3.90 -3.22
C THR A 52 -7.37 -3.64 -4.73
N GLY A 53 -7.51 -2.37 -5.14
CA GLY A 53 -7.75 -1.98 -6.53
C GLY A 53 -6.57 -2.17 -7.49
N GLY A 54 -5.39 -2.53 -6.98
CA GLY A 54 -4.20 -2.83 -7.79
C GLY A 54 -3.88 -1.71 -8.79
N GLY A 55 -3.91 -2.02 -10.09
CA GLY A 55 -3.68 -1.03 -11.16
C GLY A 55 -4.71 0.10 -11.20
N ALA A 56 -5.98 -0.19 -10.90
CA ALA A 56 -7.02 0.84 -10.89
C ALA A 56 -6.80 1.89 -9.79
N PHE A 57 -6.19 1.50 -8.67
CA PHE A 57 -5.76 2.43 -7.63
C PHE A 57 -4.67 3.39 -8.14
N LEU A 58 -3.70 2.88 -8.91
CA LEU A 58 -2.65 3.71 -9.50
C LEU A 58 -3.23 4.66 -10.55
N GLU A 59 -4.10 4.18 -11.44
CA GLU A 59 -4.76 5.03 -12.45
C GLU A 59 -5.60 6.14 -11.81
N PHE A 60 -6.26 5.84 -10.69
CA PHE A 60 -6.99 6.83 -9.92
C PHE A 60 -6.06 7.91 -9.34
N VAL A 61 -4.92 7.50 -8.76
CA VAL A 61 -3.91 8.44 -8.22
C VAL A 61 -3.26 9.27 -9.32
N GLU A 62 -3.13 8.72 -10.53
CA GLU A 62 -2.68 9.45 -11.73
C GLU A 62 -3.71 10.49 -12.22
N GLY A 63 -4.92 10.52 -11.65
CA GLY A 63 -6.00 11.44 -12.03
C GLY A 63 -6.72 11.04 -13.32
N LYS A 64 -6.57 9.78 -13.77
CA LYS A 64 -7.29 9.27 -14.93
C LYS A 64 -8.76 9.05 -14.58
N VAL A 65 -9.62 9.28 -15.56
CA VAL A 65 -11.03 8.90 -15.47
C VAL A 65 -11.11 7.37 -15.50
N LEU A 66 -11.61 6.77 -14.42
CA LEU A 66 -11.91 5.35 -14.40
C LEU A 66 -13.21 5.10 -15.18
N PRO A 67 -13.20 4.37 -16.31
CA PRO A 67 -14.38 4.23 -17.16
C PRO A 67 -15.60 3.65 -16.43
N ALA A 68 -15.37 2.69 -15.52
CA ALA A 68 -16.44 2.08 -14.75
C ALA A 68 -17.09 3.06 -13.75
N VAL A 69 -16.33 4.02 -13.21
CA VAL A 69 -16.87 5.04 -12.30
C VAL A 69 -17.62 6.11 -13.08
N ALA A 70 -17.09 6.55 -14.22
CA ALA A 70 -17.74 7.55 -15.07
C ALA A 70 -19.11 7.10 -15.62
N MET A 71 -19.31 5.78 -15.79
CA MET A 71 -20.62 5.24 -16.18
C MET A 71 -21.67 5.24 -15.06
N LEU A 72 -21.27 5.49 -13.81
CA LEU A 72 -22.13 5.53 -12.63
C LEU A 72 -22.46 6.97 -12.16
N GLU A 73 -21.77 7.97 -12.69
CA GLU A 73 -22.02 9.41 -12.46
C GLU A 73 -23.21 9.91 -13.28
#